data_AF-A0A7C5PWB6-F1
#
_entry.id   AF-A0A7C5PWB6-F1
#
_cell.length_a   1.000
_cell.length_b   1.000
_cell.length_c   1.000
_cell.angle_alpha   90.00
_cell.angle_beta   90.00
_cell.angle_gamma   90.00
#
_symmetry.space_group_name_H-M   'P 1'
#
loop_
_entity.id
_entity.type
_entity.pdbx_description
1 polymer ?
#
loop_
_entity_poly.entity_id
_entity_poly.type
_entity_poly.pdbx_seq_one_letter_code
_entity_poly.pdbx_strand_id
1 'polypeptide(L)'
;MIRKQTFLIIAGLLLNFGAFAQITDSLPPVFDYSTPVQEYEIGGISVVGAKYSDANALRTVAGLRVGEKIRIPGPETAAAIKNLWKLKLFTDVQIVKERTAGDLVFLQIRVQERPRLTTHSFKGAKKTDHDDLNLEVNRFLVKGGIVTENVKRSAARAIEKYYIGKGYLDAKVKVEEIPDTKHINAVKLAFNIHRGKRVRIKDIVFEGNETVPARKLRRKLENTKRKRRIFAGSKLIYDDYEEDKQNLIHYYNTIGYRDARILGDEITRDEKGNLIIKIKIEEGN
;
A
#
# COMPACT_ATOMS: atom_id res chain seq x y z
N MET A 1 -71.56 24.35 20.02
CA MET A 1 -71.26 23.01 19.46
C MET A 1 -70.41 23.24 18.21
N ILE A 2 -69.24 22.58 18.12
CA ILE A 2 -68.27 22.60 16.99
C ILE A 2 -67.28 23.79 16.95
N ARG A 3 -66.03 23.53 17.38
CA ARG A 3 -64.83 23.64 16.54
C ARG A 3 -63.66 22.95 17.22
N LYS A 4 -63.29 21.77 16.70
CA LYS A 4 -62.09 21.02 17.09
C LYS A 4 -60.85 21.80 16.60
N GLN A 5 -59.96 22.17 17.53
CA GLN A 5 -58.59 22.56 17.20
C GLN A 5 -57.70 21.35 17.43
N THR A 6 -57.22 20.76 16.34
CA THR A 6 -56.17 19.75 16.33
C THR A 6 -54.82 20.47 16.37
N PHE A 7 -54.16 20.46 17.52
CA PHE A 7 -52.75 20.83 17.65
C PHE A 7 -51.89 19.64 17.22
N LEU A 8 -51.18 19.79 16.11
CA LEU A 8 -50.28 18.79 15.56
C LEU A 8 -48.88 19.05 16.14
N ILE A 9 -48.45 18.25 17.11
CA ILE A 9 -47.10 18.29 17.68
C ILE A 9 -46.17 17.55 16.70
N ILE A 10 -45.36 18.29 15.96
CA ILE A 10 -44.29 17.74 15.12
C ILE A 10 -43.10 17.42 16.05
N ALA A 11 -42.94 16.14 16.37
CA ALA A 11 -41.74 15.62 17.03
C ALA A 11 -40.58 15.58 16.01
N GLY A 12 -39.66 16.54 16.12
CA GLY A 12 -38.44 16.57 15.33
C GLY A 12 -37.48 15.45 15.76
N LEU A 13 -37.34 14.43 14.91
CA LEU A 13 -36.38 13.35 15.07
C LEU A 13 -34.98 13.88 14.68
N LEU A 14 -34.17 14.29 15.66
CA LEU A 14 -32.76 14.61 15.44
C LEU A 14 -31.96 13.31 15.25
N LEU A 15 -31.70 12.96 13.98
CA LEU A 15 -30.76 11.91 13.61
C LEU A 15 -29.33 12.41 13.91
N ASN A 16 -28.73 11.89 14.98
CA ASN A 16 -27.30 12.02 15.25
C ASN A 16 -26.51 11.29 14.16
N PHE A 17 -25.96 12.04 13.19
CA PHE A 17 -24.92 11.53 12.29
C PHE A 17 -23.63 11.39 13.12
N GLY A 18 -23.29 10.15 13.47
CA GLY A 18 -21.99 9.83 14.02
C GLY A 18 -20.89 10.16 13.01
N ALA A 19 -20.06 11.15 13.33
CA ALA A 19 -18.85 11.45 12.59
C ALA A 19 -17.88 10.27 12.73
N PHE A 20 -17.51 9.66 11.60
CA PHE A 20 -16.40 8.70 11.56
C PHE A 20 -15.09 9.45 11.83
N ALA A 21 -14.51 9.23 13.01
CA ALA A 21 -13.19 9.72 13.37
C ALA A 21 -12.12 9.12 12.44
N GLN A 22 -11.18 9.97 12.03
CA GLN A 22 -9.97 9.58 11.31
C GLN A 22 -9.18 8.54 12.10
N ILE A 23 -8.67 7.53 11.39
CA ILE A 23 -7.68 6.59 11.91
C ILE A 23 -6.42 7.41 12.16
N THR A 24 -6.22 7.83 13.41
CA THR A 24 -4.94 8.40 13.85
C THR A 24 -3.92 7.27 13.87
N ASP A 25 -2.89 7.37 13.04
CA ASP A 25 -1.64 6.64 13.25
C ASP A 25 -1.23 6.88 14.70
N SER A 26 -1.28 5.83 15.52
CA SER A 26 -1.00 5.93 16.96
C SER A 26 0.46 6.33 17.12
N LEU A 27 0.67 7.60 17.50
CA LEU A 27 1.94 8.07 18.03
C LEU A 27 2.37 7.13 19.18
N PRO A 28 3.68 6.93 19.38
CA PRO A 28 4.16 6.22 20.56
C PRO A 28 3.53 6.85 21.82
N PRO A 29 3.22 6.05 22.86
CA PRO A 29 2.55 6.56 24.05
C PRO A 29 3.31 7.76 24.61
N VAL A 30 2.62 8.89 24.72
CA VAL A 30 3.14 10.09 25.38
C VAL A 30 3.29 9.72 26.85
N PHE A 31 4.54 9.60 27.31
CA PHE A 31 4.81 9.31 28.72
C PHE A 31 4.41 10.53 29.56
N ASP A 32 3.55 10.29 30.55
CA ASP A 32 3.18 11.29 31.54
C ASP A 32 4.32 11.42 32.57
N TYR A 33 5.18 12.42 32.37
CA TYR A 33 6.31 12.72 33.27
C TYR A 33 5.89 13.43 34.56
N SER A 34 4.59 13.63 34.81
CA SER A 34 4.11 14.24 36.06
C SER A 34 4.18 13.28 37.26
N THR A 35 4.32 11.97 37.00
CA THR A 35 4.46 10.98 38.07
C THR A 35 5.92 10.83 38.49
N PRO A 36 6.23 10.88 39.81
CA PRO A 36 7.59 10.69 40.29
C PRO A 36 8.08 9.29 39.93
N VAL A 37 9.29 9.23 39.34
CA VAL A 37 9.98 7.97 39.03
C VAL A 37 10.20 7.21 40.33
N GLN A 38 9.61 6.02 40.41
CA GLN A 38 9.77 5.12 41.55
C GLN A 38 10.57 3.90 41.13
N GLU A 39 11.43 3.44 42.04
CA GLU A 39 12.22 2.24 41.88
C GLU A 39 11.50 1.09 42.58
N TYR A 40 11.34 -0.02 41.86
CA TYR A 40 10.66 -1.23 42.34
C TYR A 40 11.52 -2.45 42.05
N GLU A 41 11.29 -3.55 42.76
CA GLU A 41 11.75 -4.87 42.37
C GLU A 41 10.63 -5.61 41.62
N ILE A 42 10.94 -6.27 40.51
CA ILE A 42 9.92 -6.98 39.73
C ILE A 42 9.48 -8.25 40.46
N GLY A 43 8.27 -8.25 41.02
CA GLY A 43 7.67 -9.42 41.68
C GLY A 43 7.01 -10.40 40.72
N GLY A 44 6.69 -9.99 39.50
CA GLY A 44 6.09 -10.87 38.49
C GLY A 44 5.81 -10.17 37.17
N ILE A 45 5.75 -10.95 36.08
CA ILE A 45 5.46 -10.45 34.74
C ILE A 45 4.41 -11.36 34.09
N SER A 46 3.25 -10.81 33.75
CA SER A 46 2.19 -11.47 32.99
C SER A 46 2.16 -10.97 31.54
N VAL A 47 1.65 -11.79 30.62
CA VAL A 47 1.49 -11.42 29.20
C VAL A 47 0.04 -11.67 28.78
N VAL A 48 -0.58 -10.68 28.16
CA VAL A 48 -1.97 -10.74 27.69
C VAL A 48 -2.06 -10.30 26.24
N GLY A 49 -2.95 -10.95 25.48
CA GLY A 49 -3.21 -10.62 24.07
C GLY A 49 -2.33 -11.36 23.06
N ALA A 50 -1.32 -12.09 23.53
CA ALA A 50 -0.61 -13.08 22.72
C ALA A 50 -1.52 -14.29 22.45
N LYS A 51 -1.80 -14.56 21.18
CA LYS A 51 -2.66 -15.68 20.74
C LYS A 51 -1.84 -16.78 20.09
N TYR A 52 -0.81 -16.41 19.32
CA TYR A 52 0.14 -17.32 18.70
C TYR A 52 1.53 -17.31 19.32
N SER A 53 1.95 -16.18 19.88
CA SER A 53 3.28 -16.03 20.45
C SER A 53 3.34 -16.69 21.81
N ASP A 54 4.42 -17.41 22.09
CA ASP A 54 4.65 -17.98 23.40
C ASP A 54 4.91 -16.88 24.44
N ALA A 55 4.13 -16.89 25.53
CA ALA A 55 4.20 -15.87 26.56
C ALA A 55 5.57 -15.83 27.25
N ASN A 56 6.23 -16.98 27.46
CA ASN A 56 7.53 -17.04 28.12
C ASN A 56 8.62 -16.43 27.21
N ALA A 57 8.59 -16.75 25.92
CA ALA A 57 9.47 -16.16 24.93
C ALA A 57 9.33 -14.62 24.87
N LEU A 58 8.10 -14.10 24.93
CA LEU A 58 7.86 -12.65 24.94
C LEU A 58 8.44 -11.97 26.19
N ARG A 59 8.34 -12.59 27.37
CA ARG A 59 8.99 -12.07 28.58
C ARG A 59 10.50 -12.01 28.44
N THR A 60 11.10 -13.06 27.88
CA THR A 60 12.55 -13.11 27.63
C THR A 60 12.99 -12.03 26.63
N VAL A 61 12.27 -11.83 25.54
CA VAL A 61 12.59 -10.80 24.54
C VAL A 61 12.40 -9.38 25.08
N ALA A 62 11.39 -9.17 25.93
CA ALA A 62 11.21 -7.90 26.62
C ALA A 62 12.44 -7.53 27.48
N GLY A 63 13.23 -8.53 27.90
CA GLY A 63 14.44 -8.29 28.69
C GLY A 63 14.16 -7.88 30.13
N LEU A 64 12.93 -8.14 30.61
CA LEU A 64 12.52 -7.91 31.99
C LEU A 64 12.59 -9.22 32.77
N ARG A 65 13.22 -9.21 33.94
CA ARG A 65 13.33 -10.41 34.80
C ARG A 65 12.71 -10.19 36.18
N VAL A 66 12.09 -11.23 36.71
CA VAL A 66 11.61 -11.24 38.10
C VAL A 66 12.82 -11.18 39.04
N GLY A 67 12.74 -10.35 40.08
CA GLY A 67 13.82 -10.03 41.02
C GLY A 67 14.74 -8.88 40.59
N GLU A 68 14.55 -8.33 39.39
CA GLU A 68 15.34 -7.19 38.91
C GLU A 68 14.77 -5.86 39.41
N LYS A 69 15.64 -4.90 39.72
CA LYS A 69 15.23 -3.53 40.05
C LYS A 69 14.90 -2.76 38.77
N ILE A 70 13.78 -2.04 38.77
CA ILE A 70 13.28 -1.28 37.62
C ILE A 70 12.76 0.09 38.04
N ARG A 71 12.95 1.08 37.16
CA ARG A 71 12.37 2.41 37.29
C ARG A 71 11.12 2.53 36.43
N ILE A 72 10.03 3.01 37.01
CA ILE A 72 8.76 3.17 36.29
C ILE A 72 8.20 4.57 36.53
N PRO A 73 7.98 5.36 35.45
CA PRO A 73 8.46 5.14 34.08
C PRO A 73 10.00 5.18 34.00
N GLY A 74 10.59 4.42 33.06
CA GLY A 74 12.05 4.32 32.97
C GLY A 74 12.57 3.66 31.70
N PRO A 75 13.89 3.76 31.43
CA PRO A 75 14.52 3.28 30.21
C PRO A 75 14.34 1.78 29.98
N GLU A 76 14.20 0.98 31.03
CA GLU A 76 14.00 -0.47 30.97
C GLU A 76 12.65 -0.80 30.31
N THR A 77 11.57 -0.13 30.71
CA THR A 77 10.24 -0.31 30.10
C THR A 77 10.22 0.12 28.64
N ALA A 78 10.90 1.23 28.30
CA ALA A 78 11.03 1.70 26.92
C ALA A 78 11.85 0.73 26.05
N ALA A 79 12.94 0.18 26.59
CA ALA A 79 13.75 -0.82 25.92
C ALA A 79 12.96 -2.12 25.68
N ALA A 80 12.19 -2.56 26.66
CA ALA A 80 11.32 -3.73 26.56
C ALA A 80 10.27 -3.58 25.45
N ILE A 81 9.56 -2.44 25.44
CA ILE A 81 8.62 -2.09 24.38
C ILE A 81 9.34 -2.10 23.02
N LYS A 82 10.50 -1.44 22.91
CA LYS A 82 11.30 -1.39 21.67
C LYS A 82 11.71 -2.79 21.18
N ASN A 83 12.10 -3.69 22.08
CA ASN A 83 12.50 -5.06 21.72
C ASN A 83 11.33 -5.87 21.18
N LEU A 84 10.15 -5.75 21.77
CA LEU A 84 8.93 -6.39 21.26
C LEU A 84 8.50 -5.82 19.90
N TRP A 85 8.61 -4.50 19.70
CA TRP A 85 8.35 -3.86 18.40
C TRP A 85 9.28 -4.36 17.29
N LYS A 86 10.56 -4.64 17.59
CA LYS A 86 11.52 -5.19 16.61
C LYS A 86 11.09 -6.54 16.05
N LEU A 87 10.29 -7.31 16.79
CA LEU A 87 9.75 -8.59 16.30
C LEU A 87 8.77 -8.40 15.13
N LYS A 88 8.19 -7.20 14.97
CA LYS A 88 7.20 -6.86 13.94
C LYS A 88 5.94 -7.74 13.96
N LEU A 89 5.69 -8.43 15.08
CA LEU A 89 4.53 -9.31 15.26
C LEU A 89 3.29 -8.57 15.76
N PHE A 90 3.44 -7.33 16.25
CA PHE A 90 2.39 -6.63 16.98
C PHE A 90 1.97 -5.33 16.28
N THR A 91 0.71 -4.95 16.43
CA THR A 91 0.16 -3.63 16.10
C THR A 91 0.19 -2.69 17.28
N ASP A 92 0.19 -3.21 18.50
CA ASP A 92 0.28 -2.45 19.74
C ASP A 92 1.05 -3.24 20.79
N VAL A 93 1.85 -2.53 21.59
CA VAL A 93 2.64 -3.09 22.69
C VAL A 93 2.63 -2.09 23.84
N GLN A 94 2.15 -2.53 24.98
CA GLN A 94 2.09 -1.75 26.21
C GLN A 94 2.66 -2.57 27.37
N ILE A 95 3.31 -1.89 28.30
CA ILE A 95 3.70 -2.45 29.59
C ILE A 95 3.00 -1.63 30.64
N VAL A 96 2.11 -2.27 31.40
CA VAL A 96 1.34 -1.61 32.44
C VAL A 96 1.65 -2.21 33.80
N LYS A 97 1.49 -1.39 34.83
CA LYS A 97 1.55 -1.83 36.22
C LYS A 97 0.24 -2.53 36.56
N GLU A 98 0.29 -3.83 36.84
CA GLU A 98 -0.89 -4.61 37.23
C GLU A 98 -1.23 -4.38 38.71
N ARG A 99 -0.22 -4.47 39.58
CA ARG A 99 -0.34 -4.17 41.02
C ARG A 99 1.04 -3.92 41.64
N THR A 100 1.04 -3.42 42.87
CA THR A 100 2.23 -3.25 43.72
C THR A 100 2.00 -3.90 45.08
N ALA A 101 3.05 -4.45 45.69
CA ALA A 101 3.02 -5.01 47.03
C ALA A 101 4.32 -4.65 47.77
N GLY A 102 4.30 -3.59 48.58
CA GLY A 102 5.52 -2.98 49.12
C GLY A 102 6.41 -2.49 47.98
N ASP A 103 7.68 -2.87 47.99
CA ASP A 103 8.66 -2.52 46.95
C ASP A 103 8.54 -3.40 45.70
N LEU A 104 7.65 -4.41 45.71
CA LEU A 104 7.43 -5.28 44.55
C LEU A 104 6.43 -4.66 43.56
N VAL A 105 6.77 -4.72 42.27
CA VAL A 105 5.87 -4.39 41.17
C VAL A 105 5.55 -5.62 40.33
N PHE A 106 4.28 -5.77 39.98
CA PHE A 106 3.81 -6.79 39.04
C PHE A 106 3.46 -6.11 37.72
N LEU A 107 4.12 -6.53 36.64
CA LEU A 107 3.97 -5.94 35.32
C LEU A 107 3.11 -6.81 34.42
N GLN A 108 2.30 -6.20 33.58
CA GLN A 108 1.54 -6.87 32.54
C GLN A 108 1.94 -6.32 31.18
N ILE A 109 2.50 -7.19 30.34
CA ILE A 109 2.76 -6.91 28.94
C ILE A 109 1.48 -7.16 28.17
N ARG A 110 0.87 -6.11 27.61
CA ARG A 110 -0.29 -6.19 26.73
C ARG A 110 0.18 -6.06 25.30
N VAL A 111 -0.18 -7.03 24.46
CA VAL A 111 0.17 -7.01 23.04
C VAL A 111 -1.06 -7.23 22.18
N GLN A 112 -1.12 -6.56 21.04
CA GLN A 112 -2.08 -6.85 19.99
C GLN A 112 -1.34 -7.49 18.81
N GLU A 113 -1.51 -8.79 18.63
CA GLU A 113 -0.86 -9.52 17.54
C GLU A 113 -1.42 -9.17 16.17
N ARG A 114 -0.53 -9.02 15.20
CA ARG A 114 -0.88 -8.91 13.79
C ARG A 114 -1.48 -10.23 13.30
N PRO A 115 -2.51 -10.16 12.45
CA PRO A 115 -3.13 -11.36 11.95
C PRO A 115 -2.26 -12.07 10.92
N ARG A 116 -2.48 -13.37 10.77
CA ARG A 116 -1.84 -14.20 9.74
C ARG A 116 -2.73 -14.36 8.52
N LEU A 117 -2.10 -14.41 7.34
CA LEU A 117 -2.79 -14.60 6.07
C LEU A 117 -3.26 -16.05 5.92
N THR A 118 -4.53 -16.26 5.69
CA THR A 118 -5.08 -17.59 5.33
C THR A 118 -5.13 -17.78 3.82
N THR A 119 -5.68 -16.81 3.12
CA THR A 119 -5.80 -16.78 1.66
C THR A 119 -6.10 -15.36 1.17
N HIS A 120 -6.02 -15.16 -0.14
CA HIS A 120 -6.45 -13.94 -0.81
C HIS A 120 -7.39 -14.25 -1.98
N SER A 121 -8.15 -13.24 -2.38
CA SER A 121 -9.10 -13.33 -3.51
C SER A 121 -9.10 -12.03 -4.32
N PHE A 122 -9.52 -12.12 -5.58
CA PHE A 122 -9.63 -10.99 -6.48
C PHE A 122 -11.10 -10.74 -6.83
N LYS A 123 -11.57 -9.50 -6.63
CA LYS A 123 -12.87 -9.03 -7.11
C LYS A 123 -12.63 -8.01 -8.23
N GLY A 124 -13.37 -8.12 -9.34
CA GLY A 124 -13.22 -7.23 -10.51
C GLY A 124 -12.14 -7.65 -11.51
N ALA A 125 -11.36 -8.70 -11.22
CA ALA A 125 -10.48 -9.36 -12.17
C ALA A 125 -11.21 -10.43 -13.00
N LYS A 126 -10.70 -10.72 -14.20
CA LYS A 126 -11.15 -11.87 -14.98
C LYS A 126 -10.49 -13.14 -14.44
N LYS A 127 -11.20 -14.27 -14.45
CA LYS A 127 -10.64 -15.57 -14.04
C LYS A 127 -9.33 -15.92 -14.77
N THR A 128 -9.23 -15.56 -16.05
CA THR A 128 -8.02 -15.78 -16.87
C THR A 128 -6.80 -15.00 -16.39
N ASP A 129 -6.98 -13.93 -15.62
CA ASP A 129 -5.88 -13.15 -15.07
C ASP A 129 -5.42 -13.70 -13.70
N HIS A 130 -6.18 -14.62 -13.07
CA HIS A 130 -5.94 -15.01 -11.67
C HIS A 130 -4.58 -15.68 -11.45
N ASP A 131 -4.12 -16.52 -12.38
CA ASP A 131 -2.86 -17.24 -12.23
C ASP A 131 -1.68 -16.26 -12.25
N ASP A 132 -1.66 -15.34 -13.21
CA ASP A 132 -0.65 -14.28 -13.26
C ASP A 132 -0.72 -13.35 -12.04
N LEU A 133 -1.94 -12.96 -11.62
CA LEU A 133 -2.12 -12.12 -10.44
C LEU A 133 -1.64 -12.82 -9.16
N ASN A 134 -1.85 -14.13 -9.06
CA ASN A 134 -1.30 -14.93 -7.97
C ASN A 134 0.23 -14.91 -7.99
N LEU A 135 0.87 -15.05 -9.15
CA LEU A 135 2.33 -14.95 -9.28
C LEU A 135 2.85 -13.59 -8.78
N GLU A 136 2.20 -12.48 -9.15
CA GLU A 136 2.61 -11.15 -8.71
C GLU A 136 2.40 -10.92 -7.20
N VAL A 137 1.26 -11.37 -6.67
CA VAL A 137 0.90 -11.17 -5.25
C VAL A 137 1.72 -12.05 -4.31
N ASN A 138 1.98 -13.31 -4.69
CA ASN A 138 2.69 -14.28 -3.86
C ASN A 138 4.15 -13.91 -3.59
N ARG A 139 4.72 -12.96 -4.35
CA ARG A 139 6.04 -12.35 -4.07
C ARG A 139 6.07 -11.56 -2.76
N PHE A 140 4.91 -11.09 -2.31
CA PHE A 140 4.77 -10.25 -1.11
C PHE A 140 3.92 -10.92 -0.02
N LEU A 141 2.96 -11.75 -0.42
CA LEU A 141 2.03 -12.43 0.46
C LEU A 141 2.29 -13.94 0.47
N VAL A 142 2.75 -14.44 1.60
CA VAL A 142 2.95 -15.87 1.83
C VAL A 142 1.82 -16.39 2.72
N LYS A 143 1.25 -17.54 2.37
CA LYS A 143 0.23 -18.21 3.19
C LYS A 143 0.80 -18.50 4.59
N GLY A 144 0.04 -18.16 5.63
CA GLY A 144 0.47 -18.22 7.03
C GLY A 144 1.39 -17.08 7.47
N GLY A 145 1.85 -16.24 6.53
CA GLY A 145 2.67 -15.07 6.80
C GLY A 145 1.91 -13.96 7.52
N ILE A 146 2.64 -13.04 8.14
CA ILE A 146 2.07 -11.92 8.90
C ILE A 146 1.56 -10.85 7.94
N VAL A 147 0.34 -10.40 8.16
CA VAL A 147 -0.25 -9.30 7.39
C VAL A 147 0.17 -7.96 8.01
N THR A 148 0.91 -7.18 7.23
CA THR A 148 1.30 -5.81 7.54
C THR A 148 0.75 -4.86 6.49
N GLU A 149 0.63 -3.58 6.84
CA GLU A 149 0.20 -2.57 5.88
C GLU A 149 1.15 -2.49 4.66
N ASN A 150 2.45 -2.69 4.86
CA ASN A 150 3.43 -2.68 3.78
C ASN A 150 3.25 -3.84 2.79
N VAL A 151 2.99 -5.07 3.28
CA VAL A 151 2.77 -6.21 2.37
C VAL A 151 1.46 -6.07 1.60
N LYS A 152 0.38 -5.57 2.23
CA LYS A 152 -0.88 -5.26 1.54
C LYS A 152 -0.68 -4.23 0.44
N ARG A 153 -0.01 -3.12 0.74
CA ARG A 153 0.28 -2.04 -0.21
C ARG A 153 1.16 -2.53 -1.36
N SER A 154 2.16 -3.35 -1.07
CA SER A 154 3.06 -3.91 -2.09
C SER A 154 2.31 -4.87 -3.02
N ALA A 155 1.50 -5.76 -2.48
CA ALA A 155 0.65 -6.65 -3.26
C ALA A 155 -0.37 -5.88 -4.13
N ALA A 156 -1.03 -4.87 -3.56
CA ALA A 156 -1.95 -4.01 -4.32
C ALA A 156 -1.25 -3.29 -5.49
N ARG A 157 -0.08 -2.70 -5.25
CA ARG A 157 0.75 -2.06 -6.29
C ARG A 157 1.22 -3.04 -7.36
N ALA A 158 1.52 -4.29 -7.00
CA ALA A 158 1.88 -5.32 -7.97
C ALA A 158 0.72 -5.61 -8.93
N ILE A 159 -0.50 -5.72 -8.40
CA ILE A 159 -1.72 -5.89 -9.21
C ILE A 159 -1.96 -4.65 -10.10
N GLU A 160 -1.77 -3.43 -9.57
CA GLU A 160 -1.88 -2.20 -10.35
C GLU A 160 -0.88 -2.19 -11.52
N LYS A 161 0.40 -2.49 -11.24
CA LYS A 161 1.46 -2.58 -12.26
C LYS A 161 1.14 -3.62 -13.34
N TYR A 162 0.62 -4.78 -12.94
CA TYR A 162 0.19 -5.81 -13.88
C TYR A 162 -0.88 -5.28 -14.86
N TYR A 163 -1.89 -4.57 -14.35
CA TYR A 163 -2.94 -3.98 -15.19
C TYR A 163 -2.42 -2.80 -16.02
N ILE A 164 -1.54 -1.97 -15.48
CA ILE A 164 -0.83 -0.91 -16.21
C ILE A 164 -0.10 -1.51 -17.43
N GLY A 165 0.65 -2.60 -17.25
CA GLY A 165 1.34 -3.32 -18.34
C GLY A 165 0.39 -3.95 -19.38
N LYS A 166 -0.88 -4.17 -19.03
CA LYS A 166 -1.95 -4.57 -19.96
C LYS A 166 -2.62 -3.38 -20.68
N GLY A 167 -2.25 -2.15 -20.34
CA GLY A 167 -2.75 -0.89 -20.91
C GLY A 167 -3.88 -0.25 -20.10
N TYR A 168 -4.04 -0.62 -18.83
CA TYR A 168 -5.02 -0.05 -17.91
C TYR A 168 -4.31 0.91 -16.95
N LEU A 169 -4.00 2.12 -17.43
CA LEU A 169 -3.15 3.07 -16.68
C LEU A 169 -3.81 3.64 -15.42
N ASP A 170 -5.15 3.60 -15.36
CA ASP A 170 -5.94 4.11 -14.23
C ASP A 170 -6.38 2.98 -13.29
N ALA A 171 -5.68 1.84 -13.33
CA ALA A 171 -5.97 0.72 -12.44
C ALA A 171 -5.78 1.14 -10.98
N LYS A 172 -6.78 0.87 -10.14
CA LYS A 172 -6.74 1.08 -8.69
C LYS A 172 -7.14 -0.18 -7.96
N VAL A 173 -6.43 -0.49 -6.89
CA VAL A 173 -6.71 -1.69 -6.08
C VAL A 173 -6.95 -1.29 -4.63
N LYS A 174 -8.10 -1.69 -4.09
CA LYS A 174 -8.40 -1.58 -2.67
C LYS A 174 -8.26 -2.95 -2.01
N VAL A 175 -7.65 -3.00 -0.83
CA VAL A 175 -7.48 -4.23 -0.06
C VAL A 175 -8.44 -4.21 1.12
N GLU A 176 -9.28 -5.23 1.21
CA GLU A 176 -10.16 -5.46 2.36
C GLU A 176 -9.62 -6.63 3.19
N GLU A 177 -9.49 -6.41 4.50
CA GLU A 177 -9.19 -7.47 5.46
C GLU A 177 -10.49 -8.08 5.98
N ILE A 178 -10.63 -9.39 5.81
CA ILE A 178 -11.81 -10.13 6.25
C ILE A 178 -11.35 -11.14 7.32
N PRO A 179 -11.80 -11.03 8.58
CA PRO A 179 -11.47 -12.01 9.61
C PRO A 179 -11.84 -13.44 9.20
N ASP A 180 -10.94 -14.39 9.40
CA ASP A 180 -11.21 -15.81 9.19
C ASP A 180 -11.57 -16.49 10.50
N THR A 181 -12.85 -16.77 10.70
CA THR A 181 -13.36 -17.38 11.94
C THR A 181 -12.88 -18.81 12.16
N LYS A 182 -12.33 -19.48 11.14
CA LYS A 182 -11.82 -20.86 11.23
C LYS A 182 -10.41 -20.97 11.81
N HIS A 183 -9.66 -19.87 11.82
CA HIS A 183 -8.27 -19.86 12.25
C HIS A 183 -8.09 -18.76 13.31
N ILE A 184 -7.25 -19.05 14.31
CA ILE A 184 -6.94 -18.07 15.37
C ILE A 184 -6.27 -16.85 14.72
N ASN A 185 -6.61 -15.64 15.17
CA ASN A 185 -6.01 -14.37 14.74
C ASN A 185 -5.61 -14.30 13.25
N ALA A 186 -6.54 -14.67 12.36
CA ALA A 186 -6.26 -14.84 10.95
C ALA A 186 -7.20 -14.02 10.08
N VAL A 187 -6.72 -13.63 8.90
CA VAL A 187 -7.47 -12.83 7.94
C VAL A 187 -7.36 -13.41 6.53
N LYS A 188 -8.38 -13.14 5.73
CA LYS A 188 -8.40 -13.27 4.27
C LYS A 188 -8.28 -11.88 3.67
N LEU A 189 -7.52 -11.76 2.59
CA LEU A 189 -7.41 -10.49 1.87
C LEU A 189 -8.28 -10.52 0.61
N ALA A 190 -9.17 -9.55 0.46
CA ALA A 190 -9.92 -9.35 -0.77
C ALA A 190 -9.37 -8.13 -1.52
N PHE A 191 -8.80 -8.36 -2.69
CA PHE A 191 -8.31 -7.32 -3.59
C PHE A 191 -9.44 -6.90 -4.53
N ASN A 192 -10.01 -5.72 -4.27
CA ASN A 192 -11.04 -5.11 -5.08
C ASN A 192 -10.39 -4.26 -6.19
N ILE A 193 -10.44 -4.77 -7.41
CA ILE A 193 -9.70 -4.27 -8.55
C ILE A 193 -10.63 -3.45 -9.44
N HIS A 194 -10.31 -2.16 -9.58
CA HIS A 194 -10.91 -1.28 -10.56
C HIS A 194 -9.89 -1.00 -11.66
N ARG A 195 -9.90 -1.82 -12.71
CA ARG A 195 -8.96 -1.67 -13.84
C ARG A 195 -9.13 -0.37 -14.65
N GLY A 196 -10.27 0.31 -14.56
CA GLY A 196 -10.56 1.47 -15.39
C GLY A 196 -10.70 1.15 -16.89
N LYS A 197 -10.57 2.16 -17.74
CA LYS A 197 -10.63 2.00 -19.20
C LYS A 197 -9.25 1.66 -19.75
N ARG A 198 -9.21 0.88 -20.83
CA ARG A 198 -7.95 0.60 -21.52
C ARG A 198 -7.52 1.87 -22.25
N VAL A 199 -6.37 2.40 -21.85
CA VAL A 199 -5.75 3.56 -22.47
C VAL A 199 -4.91 3.11 -23.65
N ARG A 200 -5.00 3.84 -24.75
CA ARG A 200 -4.28 3.55 -26.00
C ARG A 200 -3.43 4.74 -26.41
N ILE A 201 -2.33 4.48 -27.12
CA ILE A 201 -1.60 5.52 -27.84
C ILE A 201 -2.43 5.94 -29.04
N LYS A 202 -2.91 7.19 -29.02
CA LYS A 202 -3.71 7.81 -30.08
C LYS A 202 -2.81 8.39 -31.16
N ASP A 203 -1.79 9.14 -30.77
CA ASP A 203 -0.85 9.75 -31.70
C ASP A 203 0.54 9.91 -31.08
N ILE A 204 1.53 10.05 -31.96
CA ILE A 204 2.91 10.37 -31.63
C ILE A 204 3.31 11.55 -32.49
N VAL A 205 3.72 12.64 -31.85
CA VAL A 205 4.07 13.91 -32.49
C VAL A 205 5.56 14.12 -32.31
N PHE A 206 6.22 14.56 -33.37
CA PHE A 206 7.63 14.91 -33.36
C PHE A 206 7.76 16.42 -33.52
N GLU A 207 8.66 17.03 -32.76
CA GLU A 207 9.04 18.44 -32.87
C GLU A 207 10.55 18.54 -33.12
N GLY A 208 10.96 19.49 -33.95
CA GLY A 208 12.36 19.68 -34.36
C GLY A 208 12.84 18.72 -35.45
N ASN A 209 11.95 17.88 -36.01
CA ASN A 209 12.25 17.07 -37.18
C ASN A 209 12.02 17.89 -38.47
N GLU A 210 13.06 18.56 -38.96
CA GLU A 210 12.96 19.41 -40.15
C GLU A 210 13.21 18.62 -41.43
N THR A 211 14.24 17.80 -41.46
CA THR A 211 14.67 17.06 -42.65
C THR A 211 13.95 15.73 -42.78
N VAL A 212 13.75 15.03 -41.66
CA VAL A 212 13.08 13.73 -41.67
C VAL A 212 11.59 13.90 -41.42
N PRO A 213 10.70 13.45 -42.33
CA PRO A 213 9.27 13.55 -42.11
C PRO A 213 8.81 12.66 -40.95
N ALA A 214 7.96 13.19 -40.07
CA ALA A 214 7.40 12.50 -38.90
C ALA A 214 6.79 11.12 -39.23
N ARG A 215 6.26 10.91 -40.44
CA ARG A 215 5.76 9.59 -40.88
C ARG A 215 6.86 8.52 -40.93
N LYS A 216 8.09 8.88 -41.33
CA LYS A 216 9.25 7.96 -41.32
C LYS A 216 9.67 7.67 -39.89
N LEU A 217 9.75 8.69 -39.02
CA LEU A 217 10.07 8.52 -37.60
C LEU A 217 9.08 7.59 -36.88
N ARG A 218 7.77 7.79 -37.08
CA ARG A 218 6.74 6.88 -36.53
C ARG A 218 6.90 5.42 -36.96
N ARG A 219 7.51 5.14 -38.12
CA ARG A 219 7.75 3.76 -38.56
C ARG A 219 8.93 3.11 -37.83
N LYS A 220 9.84 3.92 -37.26
CA LYS A 220 11.03 3.48 -36.53
C LYS A 220 10.77 3.20 -35.05
N LEU A 221 9.68 3.72 -34.50
CA LEU A 221 9.14 3.27 -33.21
C LEU A 221 8.48 1.90 -33.43
N GLU A 222 9.21 0.79 -33.30
CA GLU A 222 8.77 -0.54 -33.70
C GLU A 222 7.66 -1.10 -32.80
N ASN A 223 7.83 -0.89 -31.51
CA ASN A 223 6.99 -1.45 -30.44
C ASN A 223 5.94 -0.43 -29.96
N THR A 224 6.23 0.87 -30.09
CA THR A 224 5.43 2.02 -29.68
C THR A 224 4.66 2.59 -30.86
N LYS A 225 3.64 1.86 -31.32
CA LYS A 225 2.85 2.24 -32.51
C LYS A 225 1.39 2.54 -32.17
N ARG A 226 0.86 3.59 -32.81
CA ARG A 226 -0.59 3.69 -33.08
C ARG A 226 -0.98 2.56 -34.03
N LYS A 227 -1.69 1.54 -33.53
CA LYS A 227 -2.15 0.45 -34.39
C LYS A 227 -3.51 0.81 -35.02
N ARG A 228 -3.58 0.76 -36.36
CA ARG A 228 -4.80 1.04 -37.15
C ARG A 228 -5.90 -0.03 -36.99
N ARG A 229 -5.55 -1.22 -36.50
CA ARG A 229 -6.45 -2.39 -36.42
C ARG A 229 -7.15 -2.43 -35.05
N ILE A 230 -8.47 -2.63 -35.05
CA ILE A 230 -9.34 -2.59 -33.86
C ILE A 230 -8.89 -3.53 -32.73
N PHE A 231 -8.24 -4.65 -33.08
CA PHE A 231 -7.81 -5.70 -32.16
C PHE A 231 -6.36 -5.62 -31.68
N ALA A 232 -5.54 -4.75 -32.28
CA ALA A 232 -4.14 -4.66 -31.89
C ALA A 232 -3.97 -3.57 -30.83
N GLY A 233 -3.61 -3.96 -29.60
CA GLY A 233 -3.45 -3.01 -28.50
C GLY A 233 -2.27 -2.08 -28.75
N SER A 234 -2.52 -0.79 -29.01
CA SER A 234 -1.51 0.27 -28.89
C SER A 234 -1.38 0.67 -27.42
N LYS A 235 -0.84 -0.23 -26.60
CA LYS A 235 -0.49 0.09 -25.21
C LYS A 235 0.89 0.73 -25.17
N LEU A 236 1.14 1.59 -24.19
CA LEU A 236 2.48 2.07 -23.89
C LEU A 236 3.12 1.10 -22.91
N ILE A 237 4.21 0.46 -23.32
CA ILE A 237 5.16 -0.23 -22.45
C ILE A 237 6.38 0.69 -22.38
N TYR A 238 6.82 1.06 -21.17
CA TYR A 238 7.90 2.02 -21.01
C TYR A 238 9.23 1.47 -21.55
N ASP A 239 9.55 0.21 -21.28
CA ASP A 239 10.79 -0.41 -21.76
C ASP A 239 10.87 -0.42 -23.30
N ASP A 240 9.81 -0.88 -23.97
CA ASP A 240 9.65 -0.82 -25.42
C ASP A 240 9.82 0.61 -25.98
N TYR A 241 9.33 1.61 -25.25
CA TYR A 241 9.39 3.01 -25.65
C TYR A 241 10.79 3.61 -25.51
N GLU A 242 11.52 3.25 -24.46
CA GLU A 242 12.93 3.64 -24.30
C GLU A 242 13.80 3.01 -25.39
N GLU A 243 13.59 1.72 -25.70
CA GLU A 243 14.28 1.05 -26.81
C GLU A 243 13.97 1.72 -28.15
N ASP A 244 12.71 2.04 -28.40
CA ASP A 244 12.29 2.73 -29.62
C ASP A 244 12.90 4.15 -29.76
N LYS A 245 13.12 4.87 -28.64
CA LYS A 245 13.84 6.14 -28.65
C LYS A 245 15.29 5.97 -29.08
N GLN A 246 15.95 4.89 -28.66
CA GLN A 246 17.30 4.56 -29.13
C GLN A 246 17.31 4.23 -30.63
N ASN A 247 16.32 3.46 -31.10
CA ASN A 247 16.15 3.14 -32.52
C ASN A 247 15.92 4.39 -33.40
N LEU A 248 15.23 5.40 -32.88
CA LEU A 248 15.10 6.70 -33.56
C LEU A 248 16.44 7.40 -33.76
N ILE A 249 17.26 7.50 -32.70
CA ILE A 249 18.59 8.11 -32.79
C ILE A 249 19.51 7.30 -33.70
N HIS A 250 19.48 5.97 -33.58
CA HIS A 250 20.23 5.09 -34.47
C HIS A 250 19.86 5.32 -35.93
N TYR A 251 18.56 5.49 -36.23
CA TYR A 251 18.13 5.81 -37.59
C TYR A 251 18.71 7.14 -38.08
N TYR A 252 18.69 8.20 -37.28
CA TYR A 252 19.32 9.48 -37.65
C TYR A 252 20.83 9.32 -37.94
N ASN A 253 21.55 8.59 -37.09
CA ASN A 253 22.97 8.29 -37.31
C ASN A 253 23.21 7.55 -38.63
N THR A 254 22.32 6.62 -39.02
CA THR A 254 22.47 5.85 -40.28
C THR A 254 22.31 6.69 -41.54
N ILE A 255 21.63 7.85 -41.44
CA ILE A 255 21.42 8.77 -42.56
C ILE A 255 22.32 10.01 -42.50
N GLY A 256 23.33 10.00 -41.61
CA GLY A 256 24.41 11.00 -41.58
C GLY A 256 24.37 11.97 -40.41
N TYR A 257 23.28 12.04 -39.66
CA TYR A 257 23.07 12.98 -38.56
C TYR A 257 23.66 12.43 -37.27
N ARG A 258 24.95 12.68 -37.00
CA ARG A 258 25.68 12.04 -35.89
C ARG A 258 25.38 12.68 -34.54
N ASP A 259 25.05 13.96 -34.55
CA ASP A 259 24.77 14.74 -33.33
C ASP A 259 23.28 14.69 -32.95
N ALA A 260 22.49 13.85 -33.64
CA ALA A 260 21.07 13.72 -33.40
C ALA A 260 20.79 13.26 -31.96
N ARG A 261 19.89 13.98 -31.27
CA ARG A 261 19.50 13.66 -29.89
C ARG A 261 18.06 14.00 -29.60
N ILE A 262 17.48 13.30 -28.63
CA ILE A 262 16.17 13.61 -28.08
C ILE A 262 16.38 14.61 -26.94
N LEU A 263 15.79 15.80 -27.07
CA LEU A 263 15.86 16.86 -26.06
C LEU A 263 14.90 16.60 -24.89
N GLY A 264 13.84 15.83 -25.14
CA GLY A 264 12.88 15.43 -24.13
C GLY A 264 11.59 14.93 -24.76
N ASP A 265 10.72 14.38 -23.93
CA ASP A 265 9.43 13.87 -24.34
C ASP A 265 8.34 14.20 -23.32
N GLU A 266 7.10 14.26 -23.82
CA GLU A 266 5.92 14.59 -23.03
C GLU A 266 4.81 13.61 -23.37
N ILE A 267 4.19 13.02 -22.33
CA ILE A 267 3.06 12.10 -22.49
C ILE A 267 1.82 12.76 -21.89
N THR A 268 0.89 13.15 -22.75
CA THR A 268 -0.36 13.79 -22.36
C THR A 268 -1.56 12.90 -22.66
N ARG A 269 -2.72 13.24 -22.10
CA ARG A 269 -4.00 12.56 -22.39
C ARG A 269 -4.91 13.46 -23.20
N ASP A 270 -5.58 12.88 -24.19
CA ASP A 270 -6.67 13.56 -24.91
C ASP A 270 -7.97 13.56 -24.08
N GLU A 271 -9.00 14.26 -24.57
CA GLU A 271 -10.33 14.33 -23.94
C GLU A 271 -10.97 12.95 -23.68
N LYS A 272 -10.56 11.92 -24.45
CA LYS A 272 -11.05 10.54 -24.33
C LYS A 272 -10.18 9.69 -23.39
N GLY A 273 -9.12 10.27 -22.82
CA GLY A 273 -8.17 9.62 -21.92
C GLY A 273 -7.09 8.77 -22.61
N ASN A 274 -6.94 8.88 -23.94
CA ASN A 274 -5.89 8.21 -24.71
C ASN A 274 -4.59 9.02 -24.69
N LEU A 275 -3.46 8.35 -24.85
CA LEU A 275 -2.15 9.00 -24.83
C LEU A 275 -1.82 9.70 -26.14
N ILE A 276 -1.25 10.89 -26.02
CA ILE A 276 -0.52 11.59 -27.07
C ILE A 276 0.92 11.71 -26.57
N ILE A 277 1.86 11.16 -27.34
CA ILE A 277 3.29 11.21 -27.03
C ILE A 277 3.91 12.28 -27.90
N LYS A 278 4.64 13.21 -27.31
CA LYS A 278 5.38 14.26 -28.00
C LYS A 278 6.86 14.04 -27.78
N ILE A 279 7.65 13.96 -28.84
CA ILE A 279 9.10 13.75 -28.77
C ILE A 279 9.78 14.96 -29.42
N LYS A 280 10.60 15.66 -28.66
CA LYS A 280 11.42 16.77 -29.15
C LYS A 280 12.78 16.24 -29.57
N ILE A 281 13.14 16.46 -30.82
CA ILE A 281 14.37 15.98 -31.45
C ILE A 281 15.17 17.19 -31.91
N GLU A 282 16.49 17.12 -31.73
CA GLU A 282 17.45 17.96 -32.43
C GLU A 282 18.17 17.09 -33.44
N GLU A 283 18.01 17.37 -34.74
CA GLU A 283 18.59 16.52 -35.79
C GLU A 283 20.12 16.62 -35.84
N GLY A 284 20.70 17.78 -35.50
CA GLY A 284 22.13 18.01 -35.64
C GLY A 284 22.56 18.05 -37.11
N ASN A 285 23.84 17.76 -37.37
CA ASN A 285 24.45 17.73 -38.71
C ASN A 285 25.12 16.38 -39.01
#